data_AF-A0A7Y3EPQ4-F1
#
_entry.id   AF-A0A7Y3EPQ4-F1
#
_cell.length_a   1.000
_cell.length_b   1.000
_cell.length_c   1.000
_cell.angle_alpha   90.00
_cell.angle_beta   90.00
_cell.angle_gamma   90.00
#
_symmetry.space_group_name_H-M   'P 1'
#
loop_
_entity.id
_entity.type
_entity.pdbx_description
1 polymer ?
#
loop_
_entity_poly.entity_id
_entity_poly.type
_entity_poly.pdbx_seq_one_letter_code
_entity_poly.pdbx_strand_id
1 'polypeptide(L)'
;MKRFPIVILICVILSFWSSCRKDFEFSPSTGNLEFSKDTVYLDTVFTNIGSSTYNLKVYNRSENDILIPTLRLGEGQNSMYRLNVDGLTGTGAIAGKEFENIELLAKDSMYIFIETTIDIETLASSETQFLYTDIIEFDSGSNRQTVELVTLVKDAVFIYPQRFLDNQTGDYIIETLVFDVDGDGTDDETTIQGRFLEPDELNFTDERPYVIYGYAAVDSGDELVIDAGARVHFHANSGLLITSGGSLKVNGEPSTDTEVLEGEVIFEGDRLEPGFAEVPGQ
;
A
#
# COMPACT_ATOMS: atom_id res chain seq x y z
N MET A 1 -26.32 -71.97 7.80
CA MET A 1 -26.69 -70.99 6.75
C MET A 1 -27.01 -69.56 7.26
N LYS A 2 -26.95 -69.25 8.57
CA LYS A 2 -27.34 -67.91 9.11
C LYS A 2 -26.23 -66.84 9.15
N ARG A 3 -24.96 -67.18 8.85
CA ARG A 3 -23.83 -66.22 8.85
C ARG A 3 -23.51 -65.63 7.48
N PHE A 4 -24.03 -66.23 6.41
CA PHE A 4 -23.84 -65.78 5.03
C PHE A 4 -24.38 -64.36 4.74
N PRO A 5 -25.58 -63.95 5.22
CA PRO A 5 -26.08 -62.60 4.95
C PRO A 5 -25.29 -61.51 5.69
N ILE A 6 -24.69 -61.82 6.85
CA ILE A 6 -23.86 -60.87 7.61
C ILE A 6 -22.55 -60.59 6.89
N VAL A 7 -21.93 -61.61 6.29
CA VAL A 7 -20.70 -61.45 5.50
C VAL A 7 -20.96 -60.60 4.25
N ILE A 8 -22.10 -60.80 3.57
CA ILE A 8 -22.48 -59.99 2.41
C ILE A 8 -22.70 -58.52 2.80
N LEU A 9 -23.38 -58.26 3.93
CA LEU A 9 -23.61 -56.90 4.41
C LEU A 9 -22.29 -56.17 4.74
N ILE A 10 -21.33 -56.87 5.36
CA ILE A 10 -20.00 -56.31 5.67
C ILE A 10 -19.21 -56.03 4.38
N CYS A 11 -19.27 -56.92 3.38
CA CYS A 11 -18.62 -56.69 2.09
C CYS A 11 -19.23 -55.51 1.31
N VAL A 12 -20.55 -55.30 1.38
CA VAL A 12 -21.23 -54.14 0.78
C VAL A 12 -20.83 -52.83 1.47
N ILE A 13 -20.77 -52.83 2.80
CA ILE A 13 -20.31 -51.65 3.57
C ILE A 13 -18.84 -51.32 3.25
N LEU A 14 -17.98 -52.34 3.12
CA LEU A 14 -16.57 -52.16 2.75
C LEU A 14 -16.39 -51.66 1.30
N SER A 15 -17.32 -51.94 0.38
CA SER A 15 -17.26 -51.42 -0.99
C SER A 15 -17.65 -49.95 -1.09
N PHE A 16 -18.47 -49.44 -0.17
CA PHE A 16 -18.75 -48.00 -0.05
C PHE A 16 -17.61 -47.21 0.62
N TRP A 17 -16.60 -47.88 1.19
CA TRP A 17 -15.41 -47.23 1.76
C TRP A 17 -14.29 -46.99 0.74
N SER A 18 -14.44 -47.49 -0.49
CA SER A 18 -13.62 -47.01 -1.62
C SER A 18 -14.08 -45.63 -2.04
N SER A 19 -13.70 -44.63 -1.24
CA SER A 19 -13.64 -43.25 -1.71
C SER A 19 -12.60 -43.21 -2.82
N CYS A 20 -13.05 -43.07 -4.06
CA CYS A 20 -12.19 -42.73 -5.19
C CYS A 20 -11.65 -41.33 -4.93
N ARG A 21 -10.54 -41.23 -4.20
CA ARG A 21 -9.73 -40.02 -4.21
C ARG A 21 -9.14 -39.94 -5.61
N LYS A 22 -9.58 -38.95 -6.39
CA LYS A 22 -8.80 -38.53 -7.55
C LYS A 22 -7.52 -37.93 -6.99
N ASP A 23 -6.38 -38.51 -7.32
CA ASP A 23 -5.13 -37.80 -7.15
C ASP A 23 -5.21 -36.53 -8.00
N PHE A 24 -4.75 -35.40 -7.44
CA PHE A 24 -4.80 -34.11 -8.13
C PHE A 24 -3.82 -34.15 -9.29
N GLU A 25 -4.31 -34.42 -10.49
CA GLU A 25 -3.53 -34.33 -11.72
C GLU A 25 -3.71 -32.92 -12.30
N PHE A 26 -2.67 -32.11 -12.20
CA PHE A 26 -2.68 -30.76 -12.76
C PHE A 26 -2.26 -30.78 -14.23
N SER A 27 -3.07 -30.13 -15.06
CA SER A 27 -2.74 -29.89 -16.46
C SER A 27 -2.19 -28.47 -16.65
N PRO A 28 -1.19 -28.24 -17.52
CA PRO A 28 -0.70 -26.88 -17.77
C PRO A 28 -1.83 -25.96 -18.25
N SER A 29 -1.85 -24.72 -17.75
CA SER A 29 -2.77 -23.69 -18.22
C SER A 29 -2.66 -23.49 -19.73
N THR A 30 -3.81 -23.29 -20.37
CA THR A 30 -3.92 -23.09 -21.83
C THR A 30 -4.32 -21.66 -22.18
N GLY A 31 -4.10 -20.69 -21.28
CA GLY A 31 -4.44 -19.27 -21.51
C GLY A 31 -5.94 -18.96 -21.44
N ASN A 32 -6.67 -19.64 -20.56
CA ASN A 32 -8.12 -19.43 -20.33
C ASN A 32 -8.42 -19.00 -18.88
N LEU A 33 -7.46 -18.37 -18.20
CA LEU A 33 -7.68 -17.78 -16.87
C LEU A 33 -8.64 -16.60 -17.02
N GLU A 34 -9.57 -16.45 -16.08
CA GLU A 34 -10.42 -15.27 -15.97
C GLU A 34 -9.94 -14.43 -14.79
N PHE A 35 -9.95 -13.12 -14.94
CA PHE A 35 -9.48 -12.18 -13.92
C PHE A 35 -10.66 -11.35 -13.40
N SER A 36 -10.65 -10.98 -12.12
CA SER A 36 -11.67 -10.07 -11.59
C SER A 36 -11.61 -8.66 -12.21
N LYS A 37 -10.45 -8.29 -12.78
CA LYS A 37 -10.16 -6.98 -13.37
C LYS A 37 -9.12 -7.16 -14.48
N ASP A 38 -9.22 -6.36 -15.54
CA ASP A 38 -8.21 -6.28 -16.61
C ASP A 38 -7.08 -5.31 -16.26
N THR A 39 -7.37 -4.35 -15.37
CA THR A 39 -6.41 -3.37 -14.84
C THR A 39 -6.64 -3.20 -13.34
N VAL A 40 -5.55 -3.22 -12.58
CA VAL A 40 -5.54 -2.89 -11.16
C VAL A 40 -4.94 -1.51 -11.01
N TYR A 41 -5.80 -0.53 -10.72
CA TYR A 41 -5.40 0.79 -10.29
C TYR A 41 -5.12 0.75 -8.78
N LEU A 42 -3.92 1.18 -8.39
CA LEU A 42 -3.59 1.48 -7.00
C LEU A 42 -3.80 2.98 -6.77
N ASP A 43 -4.05 3.37 -5.53
CA ASP A 43 -4.25 4.77 -5.16
C ASP A 43 -2.96 5.58 -5.36
N THR A 44 -3.09 6.91 -5.30
CA THR A 44 -1.92 7.79 -5.43
C THR A 44 -0.97 7.57 -4.26
N VAL A 45 0.30 7.31 -4.55
CA VAL A 45 1.32 7.10 -3.53
C VAL A 45 2.31 8.27 -3.53
N PHE A 46 2.72 8.71 -2.34
CA PHE A 46 3.84 9.63 -2.23
C PHE A 46 5.16 8.88 -2.33
N THR A 47 6.19 9.56 -2.84
CA THR A 47 7.54 8.99 -2.95
C THR A 47 8.00 8.41 -1.61
N ASN A 48 8.64 7.23 -1.65
CA ASN A 48 9.12 6.47 -0.50
C ASN A 48 8.06 5.98 0.50
N ILE A 49 6.76 6.18 0.23
CA ILE A 49 5.67 5.58 1.02
C ILE A 49 5.18 4.31 0.33
N GLY A 50 4.92 3.26 1.12
CA GLY A 50 4.30 2.03 0.64
C GLY A 50 2.81 2.22 0.35
N SER A 51 2.33 1.64 -0.74
CA SER A 51 0.90 1.60 -1.05
C SER A 51 0.14 0.69 -0.10
N SER A 52 -1.19 0.85 -0.08
CA SER A 52 -2.07 -0.23 0.35
C SER A 52 -1.89 -1.51 -0.46
N THR A 53 -2.34 -2.62 0.12
CA THR A 53 -2.44 -3.90 -0.56
C THR A 53 -3.76 -4.02 -1.32
N TYR A 54 -3.69 -4.20 -2.64
CA TYR A 54 -4.85 -4.45 -3.50
C TYR A 54 -4.97 -5.93 -3.80
N ASN A 55 -6.18 -6.40 -4.06
CA ASN A 55 -6.41 -7.78 -4.48
C ASN A 55 -6.84 -7.88 -5.95
N LEU A 56 -6.37 -8.95 -6.57
CA LEU A 56 -6.80 -9.46 -7.86
C LEU A 56 -7.20 -10.92 -7.65
N LYS A 57 -8.39 -11.31 -8.11
CA LYS A 57 -8.77 -12.72 -8.16
C LYS A 57 -8.49 -13.29 -9.54
N VAL A 58 -7.88 -14.46 -9.56
CA VAL A 58 -7.65 -15.26 -10.77
C VAL A 58 -8.51 -16.51 -10.66
N TYR A 59 -9.30 -16.80 -11.68
CA TYR A 59 -10.29 -17.86 -11.70
C TYR A 59 -9.90 -18.94 -12.71
N ASN A 60 -9.97 -20.20 -12.26
CA ASN A 60 -10.04 -21.34 -13.14
C ASN A 60 -11.52 -21.74 -13.31
N ARG A 61 -12.13 -21.34 -14.43
CA ARG A 61 -13.53 -21.72 -14.73
C ARG A 61 -13.68 -23.12 -15.31
N SER A 62 -12.58 -23.81 -15.58
CA SER A 62 -12.60 -25.14 -16.17
C SER A 62 -12.94 -26.22 -15.13
N GLU A 63 -13.27 -27.42 -15.63
CA GLU A 63 -13.56 -28.60 -14.81
C GLU A 63 -12.30 -29.36 -14.38
N ASN A 64 -11.11 -28.92 -14.81
CA ASN A 64 -9.84 -29.58 -14.55
C ASN A 64 -8.97 -28.73 -13.63
N ASP A 65 -8.16 -29.38 -12.81
CA ASP A 65 -7.12 -28.72 -12.04
C ASP A 65 -6.03 -28.24 -13.00
N ILE A 66 -5.58 -26.99 -12.83
CA ILE A 66 -4.60 -26.38 -13.71
C ILE A 66 -3.34 -25.96 -12.96
N LEU A 67 -2.21 -26.07 -13.65
CA LEU A 67 -0.92 -25.55 -13.22
C LEU A 67 -0.59 -24.32 -14.07
N ILE A 68 -0.45 -23.17 -13.44
CA ILE A 68 0.08 -21.96 -14.08
C ILE A 68 1.62 -22.09 -14.04
N PRO A 69 2.30 -22.33 -15.17
CA PRO A 69 3.73 -22.59 -15.19
C PRO A 69 4.53 -21.38 -14.72
N THR A 70 4.13 -20.17 -15.12
CA THR A 70 4.81 -18.92 -14.80
C THR A 70 3.82 -17.82 -14.46
N LEU A 71 4.10 -17.09 -13.38
CA LEU A 71 3.41 -15.86 -12.98
C LEU A 71 4.49 -14.86 -12.55
N ARG A 72 4.59 -13.72 -13.22
CA ARG A 72 5.66 -12.74 -12.96
C ARG A 72 5.24 -11.32 -13.26
N LEU A 73 5.98 -10.36 -12.72
CA LEU A 73 5.93 -8.97 -13.15
C LEU A 73 6.65 -8.78 -14.49
N GLY A 74 6.13 -7.90 -15.35
CA GLY A 74 6.66 -7.65 -16.69
C GLY A 74 8.07 -7.07 -16.67
N GLU A 75 8.31 -6.11 -15.77
CA GLU A 75 9.64 -5.53 -15.50
C GLU A 75 10.54 -6.47 -14.67
N GLY A 76 10.04 -7.65 -14.28
CA GLY A 76 10.75 -8.65 -13.50
C GLY A 76 11.32 -8.08 -12.19
N GLN A 77 12.64 -8.19 -12.02
CA GLN A 77 13.33 -7.71 -10.82
C GLN A 77 13.43 -6.19 -10.71
N ASN A 78 13.25 -5.47 -11.81
CA ASN A 78 13.24 -4.00 -11.80
C ASN A 78 11.86 -3.43 -11.46
N SER A 79 10.82 -4.26 -11.40
CA SER A 79 9.50 -3.82 -11.01
C SER A 79 9.51 -3.26 -9.59
N MET A 80 8.82 -2.15 -9.35
CA MET A 80 8.59 -1.61 -8.01
C MET A 80 7.31 -2.22 -7.37
N TYR A 81 6.55 -3.02 -8.10
CA TYR A 81 5.42 -3.78 -7.53
C TYR A 81 5.88 -5.04 -6.83
N ARG A 82 5.22 -5.43 -5.75
CA ARG A 82 5.42 -6.71 -5.06
C ARG A 82 4.09 -7.47 -5.02
N LEU A 83 4.18 -8.76 -5.26
CA LEU A 83 3.04 -9.67 -5.29
C LEU A 83 3.13 -10.66 -4.12
N ASN A 84 1.97 -11.03 -3.58
CA ASN A 84 1.80 -12.25 -2.80
C ASN A 84 0.69 -13.08 -3.45
N VAL A 85 1.01 -14.31 -3.81
CA VAL A 85 0.19 -15.18 -4.64
C VAL A 85 -0.34 -16.32 -3.78
N ASP A 86 -1.59 -16.22 -3.35
CA ASP A 86 -2.26 -17.17 -2.46
C ASP A 86 -1.45 -17.53 -1.19
N GLY A 87 -0.81 -16.52 -0.60
CA GLY A 87 0.06 -16.67 0.57
C GLY A 87 1.53 -16.89 0.24
N LEU A 88 1.87 -17.17 -1.02
CA LEU A 88 3.26 -17.33 -1.47
C LEU A 88 3.90 -15.96 -1.72
N THR A 89 5.09 -15.75 -1.19
CA THR A 89 5.92 -14.55 -1.44
C THR A 89 7.13 -14.84 -2.33
N GLY A 90 7.24 -16.05 -2.89
CA GLY A 90 8.44 -16.49 -3.60
C GLY A 90 9.63 -16.74 -2.65
N THR A 91 10.81 -16.96 -3.21
CA THR A 91 12.02 -17.22 -2.41
C THR A 91 13.26 -16.55 -3.01
N GLY A 92 14.16 -16.10 -2.14
CA GLY A 92 15.45 -15.54 -2.55
C GLY A 92 15.32 -14.23 -3.33
N ALA A 93 16.12 -14.09 -4.40
CA ALA A 93 16.25 -12.84 -5.16
C ALA A 93 15.01 -12.47 -5.98
N ILE A 94 14.08 -13.41 -6.21
CA ILE A 94 12.86 -13.20 -7.02
C ILE A 94 11.60 -13.00 -6.17
N ALA A 95 11.77 -12.89 -4.83
CA ALA A 95 10.66 -12.82 -3.88
C ALA A 95 9.74 -11.64 -4.20
N GLY A 96 8.45 -11.94 -4.27
CA GLY A 96 7.39 -10.99 -4.59
C GLY A 96 7.33 -10.56 -6.05
N LYS A 97 8.13 -11.14 -6.95
CA LYS A 97 8.21 -10.73 -8.36
C LYS A 97 7.89 -11.84 -9.33
N GLU A 98 8.37 -13.05 -9.06
CA GLU A 98 8.25 -14.20 -9.96
C GLU A 98 7.87 -15.47 -9.19
N PHE A 99 7.01 -16.26 -9.81
CA PHE A 99 6.40 -17.45 -9.24
C PHE A 99 6.27 -18.51 -10.33
N GLU A 100 6.49 -19.76 -9.95
CA GLU A 100 6.44 -20.90 -10.88
C GLU A 100 5.52 -21.98 -10.33
N ASN A 101 4.91 -22.73 -11.25
CA ASN A 101 4.11 -23.92 -10.94
C ASN A 101 3.01 -23.66 -9.91
N ILE A 102 2.21 -22.61 -10.13
CA ILE A 102 1.10 -22.26 -9.25
C ILE A 102 -0.10 -23.16 -9.53
N GLU A 103 -0.50 -23.92 -8.53
CA GLU A 103 -1.62 -24.85 -8.58
C GLU A 103 -2.95 -24.11 -8.38
N LEU A 104 -3.93 -24.34 -9.26
CA LEU A 104 -5.26 -23.77 -9.16
C LEU A 104 -6.32 -24.84 -9.48
N LEU A 105 -7.15 -25.16 -8.48
CA LEU A 105 -8.13 -26.22 -8.58
C LEU A 105 -9.26 -25.91 -9.58
N ALA A 106 -9.91 -26.95 -10.09
CA ALA A 106 -11.09 -26.84 -10.94
C ALA A 106 -12.20 -26.01 -10.28
N LYS A 107 -12.78 -25.07 -11.04
CA LYS A 107 -13.84 -24.15 -10.59
C LYS A 107 -13.49 -23.28 -9.39
N ASP A 108 -12.20 -23.12 -9.10
CA ASP A 108 -11.72 -22.35 -7.96
C ASP A 108 -11.09 -21.03 -8.37
N SER A 109 -10.68 -20.26 -7.36
CA SER A 109 -10.01 -18.99 -7.52
C SER A 109 -8.89 -18.83 -6.50
N MET A 110 -7.87 -18.08 -6.89
CA MET A 110 -6.76 -17.67 -6.03
C MET A 110 -6.74 -16.14 -5.90
N TYR A 111 -6.17 -15.66 -4.79
CA TYR A 111 -5.90 -14.24 -4.60
C TYR A 111 -4.46 -13.91 -4.97
N ILE A 112 -4.29 -12.76 -5.61
CA ILE A 112 -3.01 -12.07 -5.72
C ILE A 112 -3.15 -10.75 -4.98
N PHE A 113 -2.28 -10.54 -4.02
CA PHE A 113 -2.13 -9.29 -3.29
C PHE A 113 -1.02 -8.47 -3.94
N ILE A 114 -1.28 -7.21 -4.24
CA ILE A 114 -0.37 -6.29 -4.94
C ILE A 114 -0.11 -5.08 -4.06
N GLU A 115 1.15 -4.73 -3.88
CA GLU A 115 1.59 -3.50 -3.22
C GLU A 115 2.78 -2.90 -3.96
N THR A 116 3.13 -1.65 -3.68
CA THR A 116 4.32 -1.01 -4.23
C THR A 116 4.95 -0.04 -3.24
N THR A 117 6.22 0.29 -3.42
CA THR A 117 6.91 1.37 -2.72
C THR A 117 7.85 1.97 -3.75
N ILE A 118 7.62 3.24 -4.11
CA ILE A 118 8.28 3.85 -5.26
C ILE A 118 9.03 5.10 -4.80
N ASP A 119 10.30 5.18 -5.19
CA ASP A 119 11.07 6.41 -5.11
C ASP A 119 11.00 7.15 -6.46
N ILE A 120 10.32 8.29 -6.49
CA ILE A 120 10.10 9.06 -7.72
C ILE A 120 11.41 9.57 -8.33
N GLU A 121 12.45 9.80 -7.52
CA GLU A 121 13.75 10.28 -7.99
C GLU A 121 14.43 9.26 -8.92
N THR A 122 14.14 7.98 -8.72
CA THR A 122 14.64 6.88 -9.57
C THR A 122 13.94 6.82 -10.93
N LEU A 123 12.75 7.41 -11.05
CA LEU A 123 11.91 7.37 -12.24
C LEU A 123 12.03 8.66 -13.06
N ALA A 124 11.97 9.81 -12.40
CA ALA A 124 12.00 11.12 -13.05
C ALA A 124 12.63 12.17 -12.14
N SER A 125 13.89 12.52 -12.39
CA SER A 125 14.69 13.41 -11.55
C SER A 125 14.24 14.88 -11.54
N SER A 126 13.12 15.23 -12.17
CA SER A 126 12.61 16.60 -12.29
C SER A 126 11.09 16.71 -12.40
N GLU A 127 10.34 15.62 -12.20
CA GLU A 127 8.88 15.64 -12.27
C GLU A 127 8.29 15.49 -10.86
N THR A 128 7.26 16.28 -10.54
CA THR A 128 6.56 16.20 -9.24
C THR A 128 5.48 15.12 -9.23
N GLN A 129 5.19 14.50 -10.38
CA GLN A 129 4.30 13.36 -10.49
C GLN A 129 4.71 12.44 -11.64
N PHE A 130 4.50 11.14 -11.46
CA PHE A 130 4.83 10.13 -12.46
C PHE A 130 3.80 9.00 -12.46
N LEU A 131 3.36 8.58 -13.65
CA LEU A 131 2.49 7.41 -13.80
C LEU A 131 3.35 6.16 -13.95
N TYR A 132 3.40 5.33 -12.92
CA TYR A 132 4.15 4.08 -12.93
C TYR A 132 3.27 2.90 -13.34
N THR A 133 3.66 2.19 -14.40
CA THR A 133 2.91 1.07 -14.97
C THR A 133 3.76 -0.18 -15.11
N ASP A 134 3.16 -1.33 -14.88
CA ASP A 134 3.74 -2.66 -15.13
C ASP A 134 2.61 -3.65 -15.43
N ILE A 135 2.92 -4.90 -15.72
CA ILE A 135 1.96 -5.97 -15.96
C ILE A 135 2.22 -7.15 -15.02
N ILE A 136 1.16 -7.85 -14.63
CA ILE A 136 1.25 -9.23 -14.16
C ILE A 136 1.08 -10.12 -15.38
N GLU A 137 2.11 -10.89 -15.70
CA GLU A 137 2.14 -11.84 -16.80
C GLU A 137 1.91 -13.26 -16.28
N PHE A 138 0.92 -13.92 -16.86
CA PHE A 138 0.61 -15.33 -16.67
C PHE A 138 1.02 -16.10 -17.93
N ASP A 139 1.53 -17.33 -17.73
CA ASP A 139 1.93 -18.22 -18.83
C ASP A 139 3.01 -17.61 -19.74
N SER A 140 3.27 -18.26 -20.88
CA SER A 140 4.17 -17.77 -21.92
C SER A 140 3.70 -18.17 -23.32
N GLY A 141 4.26 -17.54 -24.36
CA GLY A 141 3.98 -17.88 -25.75
C GLY A 141 2.51 -17.64 -26.14
N SER A 142 1.86 -18.65 -26.72
CA SER A 142 0.46 -18.57 -27.18
C SER A 142 -0.57 -18.50 -26.05
N ASN A 143 -0.18 -18.91 -24.84
CA ASN A 143 -1.08 -18.98 -23.69
C ASN A 143 -0.94 -17.75 -22.78
N ARG A 144 -0.06 -16.80 -23.15
CA ARG A 144 0.23 -15.61 -22.36
C ARG A 144 -1.02 -14.77 -22.12
N GLN A 145 -1.30 -14.44 -20.86
CA GLN A 145 -2.34 -13.51 -20.46
C GLN A 145 -1.73 -12.45 -19.52
N THR A 146 -2.26 -11.24 -19.55
CA THR A 146 -1.72 -10.12 -18.76
C THR A 146 -2.82 -9.36 -18.05
N VAL A 147 -2.46 -8.79 -16.90
CA VAL A 147 -3.29 -7.82 -16.16
C VAL A 147 -2.43 -6.58 -15.92
N GLU A 148 -2.96 -5.41 -16.29
CA GLU A 148 -2.25 -4.13 -16.18
C GLU A 148 -2.22 -3.64 -14.72
N LEU A 149 -1.10 -3.05 -14.30
CA LEU A 149 -0.94 -2.39 -13.01
C LEU A 149 -0.62 -0.92 -13.25
N VAL A 150 -1.35 -0.03 -12.56
CA VAL A 150 -1.21 1.42 -12.74
C VAL A 150 -1.24 2.11 -11.38
N THR A 151 -0.22 2.92 -11.10
CA THR A 151 -0.10 3.73 -9.87
C THR A 151 0.33 5.14 -10.24
N LEU A 152 -0.33 6.16 -9.69
CA LEU A 152 0.17 7.54 -9.75
C LEU A 152 1.10 7.78 -8.55
N VAL A 153 2.32 8.23 -8.83
CA VAL A 153 3.32 8.60 -7.82
C VAL A 153 3.45 10.11 -7.78
N LYS A 154 3.46 10.70 -6.59
CA LYS A 154 3.70 12.14 -6.39
C LYS A 154 4.93 12.37 -5.52
N ASP A 155 5.74 13.35 -5.88
CA ASP A 155 6.75 13.90 -4.97
C ASP A 155 6.05 14.65 -3.82
N ALA A 156 6.67 14.69 -2.64
CA ALA A 156 6.11 15.33 -1.46
C ALA A 156 7.20 15.87 -0.53
N VAL A 157 6.88 16.93 0.20
CA VAL A 157 7.72 17.45 1.30
C VAL A 157 7.35 16.71 2.58
N PHE A 158 8.32 16.00 3.17
CA PHE A 158 8.10 15.21 4.37
C PHE A 158 8.57 15.95 5.63
N ILE A 159 7.68 16.06 6.61
CA ILE A 159 8.00 16.62 7.93
C ILE A 159 7.80 15.51 8.97
N TYR A 160 8.87 15.12 9.64
CA TYR A 160 8.86 14.04 10.63
C TYR A 160 9.89 14.28 11.73
N PRO A 161 9.64 13.78 12.96
CA PRO A 161 10.62 13.82 14.03
C PRO A 161 11.84 12.98 13.67
N GLN A 162 13.02 13.49 14.01
CA GLN A 162 14.26 12.74 13.82
C GLN A 162 14.32 11.52 14.73
N ARG A 163 15.10 10.52 14.30
CA ARG A 163 15.36 9.30 15.08
C ARG A 163 16.84 9.21 15.38
N PHE A 164 17.18 9.09 16.66
CA PHE A 164 18.55 9.03 17.14
C PHE A 164 18.83 7.67 17.75
N LEU A 165 20.02 7.12 17.49
CA LEU A 165 20.48 5.93 18.20
C LEU A 165 21.06 6.35 19.55
N ASP A 166 20.51 5.82 20.63
CA ASP A 166 21.10 5.97 21.94
C ASP A 166 22.35 5.07 22.04
N ASN A 167 23.51 5.71 22.11
CA ASN A 167 24.80 5.03 22.19
C ASN A 167 25.01 4.25 23.51
N GLN A 168 24.15 4.43 24.52
CA GLN A 168 24.23 3.75 25.80
C GLN A 168 23.33 2.51 25.87
N THR A 169 22.12 2.58 25.32
CA THR A 169 21.14 1.49 25.34
C THR A 169 21.10 0.68 24.04
N GLY A 170 21.48 1.29 22.92
CA GLY A 170 21.33 0.72 21.57
C GLY A 170 19.92 0.86 21.00
N ASP A 171 19.02 1.54 21.72
CA ASP A 171 17.64 1.78 21.30
C ASP A 171 17.52 3.08 20.49
N TYR A 172 16.47 3.17 19.66
CA TYR A 172 16.16 4.40 18.93
C TYR A 172 15.25 5.31 19.75
N ILE A 173 15.67 6.55 19.95
CA ILE A 173 14.87 7.62 20.54
C ILE A 173 14.28 8.46 19.41
N ILE A 174 13.00 8.79 19.52
CA ILE A 174 12.30 9.66 18.58
C ILE A 174 12.28 11.07 19.17
N GLU A 175 12.55 12.07 18.33
CA GLU A 175 12.47 13.49 18.70
C GLU A 175 11.07 13.84 19.23
N THR A 176 11.05 14.57 20.33
CA THR A 176 9.83 15.07 20.98
C THR A 176 9.89 16.58 21.11
N LEU A 177 8.73 17.22 21.04
CA LEU A 177 8.61 18.66 21.21
C LEU A 177 8.88 19.06 22.66
N VAL A 178 9.55 20.19 22.84
CA VAL A 178 9.82 20.82 24.13
C VAL A 178 9.34 22.26 24.03
N PHE A 179 8.33 22.63 24.81
CA PHE A 179 7.73 23.97 24.80
C PHE A 179 6.98 24.24 26.10
N ASP A 180 6.75 25.50 26.40
CA ASP A 180 5.96 25.94 27.56
C ASP A 180 4.48 25.50 27.41
N VAL A 181 4.11 24.41 28.11
CA VAL A 181 2.77 23.83 28.03
C VAL A 181 1.79 24.56 28.94
N ASP A 182 2.25 25.04 30.10
CA ASP A 182 1.40 25.63 31.14
C ASP A 182 1.37 27.17 31.14
N GLY A 183 2.20 27.79 30.30
CA GLY A 183 2.29 29.24 30.12
C GLY A 183 3.07 29.95 31.22
N ASP A 184 3.92 29.24 31.97
CA ASP A 184 4.70 29.82 33.06
C ASP A 184 6.00 30.51 32.61
N GLY A 185 6.34 30.40 31.32
CA GLY A 185 7.54 30.94 30.70
C GLY A 185 8.75 30.01 30.71
N THR A 186 8.57 28.74 31.09
CA THR A 186 9.59 27.69 31.10
C THR A 186 9.19 26.56 30.15
N ASP A 187 10.14 26.06 29.36
CA ASP A 187 9.83 24.95 28.46
C ASP A 187 9.70 23.62 29.23
N ASP A 188 8.67 22.84 28.87
CA ASP A 188 8.42 21.51 29.40
C ASP A 188 8.84 20.42 28.40
N GLU A 189 9.47 19.37 28.92
CA GLU A 189 9.70 18.14 28.16
C GLU A 189 8.37 17.40 27.93
N THR A 190 7.99 17.17 26.67
CA THR A 190 6.73 16.51 26.33
C THR A 190 6.94 15.08 25.81
N THR A 191 5.85 14.31 25.73
CA THR A 191 5.83 13.01 25.03
C THR A 191 5.33 13.13 23.59
N ILE A 192 5.17 14.35 23.08
CA ILE A 192 4.61 14.61 21.75
C ILE A 192 5.73 14.43 20.73
N GLN A 193 5.63 13.38 19.92
CA GLN A 193 6.59 13.11 18.85
C GLN A 193 6.39 14.13 17.73
N GLY A 194 7.42 14.91 17.43
CA GLY A 194 7.34 16.01 16.48
C GLY A 194 8.58 16.88 16.52
N ARG A 195 8.60 17.90 15.67
CA ARG A 195 9.66 18.91 15.63
C ARG A 195 9.10 20.27 15.24
N PHE A 196 9.83 21.31 15.57
CA PHE A 196 9.55 22.64 15.05
C PHE A 196 9.89 22.72 13.56
N LEU A 197 9.09 23.48 12.82
CA LEU A 197 9.36 23.83 11.43
C LEU A 197 10.58 24.76 11.36
N GLU A 198 11.43 24.55 10.37
CA GLU A 198 12.55 25.44 10.09
C GLU A 198 12.05 26.72 9.40
N PRO A 199 12.78 27.85 9.45
CA PRO A 199 12.32 29.11 8.88
C PRO A 199 11.95 29.06 7.38
N ASP A 200 12.58 28.17 6.62
CA ASP A 200 12.30 27.91 5.20
C ASP A 200 11.17 26.90 4.97
N GLU A 201 10.64 26.29 6.02
CA GLU A 201 9.48 25.39 6.01
C GLU A 201 8.19 26.08 6.48
N LEU A 202 8.25 27.36 6.87
CA LEU A 202 7.09 28.15 7.34
C LEU A 202 6.16 28.64 6.21
N ASN A 203 6.39 28.22 4.96
CA ASN A 203 5.47 28.49 3.85
C ASN A 203 5.11 27.21 3.10
N PHE A 204 3.83 26.83 3.16
CA PHE A 204 3.29 25.70 2.41
C PHE A 204 2.63 26.18 1.11
N THR A 205 3.10 25.67 -0.02
CA THR A 205 2.67 26.09 -1.37
C THR A 205 1.90 24.98 -2.11
N ASP A 206 1.42 25.27 -3.32
CA ASP A 206 0.78 24.30 -4.22
C ASP A 206 1.79 23.52 -5.10
N GLU A 207 3.10 23.79 -4.98
CA GLU A 207 4.12 23.14 -5.81
C GLU A 207 4.23 21.64 -5.51
N ARG A 208 4.17 21.28 -4.22
CA ARG A 208 4.24 19.89 -3.74
C ARG A 208 3.34 19.69 -2.52
N PRO A 209 2.74 18.50 -2.38
CA PRO A 209 2.03 18.12 -1.16
C PRO A 209 3.00 18.02 0.03
N TYR A 210 2.51 18.34 1.22
CA TYR A 210 3.23 18.21 2.49
C TYR A 210 2.69 16.99 3.22
N VAL A 211 3.56 16.10 3.71
CA VAL A 211 3.16 14.90 4.45
C VAL A 211 3.80 14.93 5.83
N ILE A 212 2.97 14.99 6.88
CA ILE A 212 3.39 15.18 8.26
C ILE A 212 3.27 13.86 9.03
N TYR A 213 4.38 13.40 9.61
CA TYR A 213 4.42 12.31 10.58
C TYR A 213 4.72 12.89 11.98
N GLY A 214 3.91 12.55 12.98
CA GLY A 214 3.99 13.19 14.28
C GLY A 214 3.50 14.65 14.21
N TYR A 215 4.09 15.55 15.00
CA TYR A 215 3.65 16.95 15.02
C TYR A 215 4.65 17.87 14.33
N ALA A 216 4.16 18.65 13.37
CA ALA A 216 4.88 19.80 12.82
C ALA A 216 4.49 21.03 13.65
N ALA A 217 5.45 21.56 14.42
CA ALA A 217 5.21 22.64 15.34
C ALA A 217 5.62 24.01 14.79
N VAL A 218 4.81 25.03 15.04
CA VAL A 218 5.13 26.43 14.79
C VAL A 218 5.54 27.04 16.11
N ASP A 219 6.75 27.60 16.14
CA ASP A 219 7.35 28.14 17.36
C ASP A 219 6.78 29.52 17.73
N SER A 220 7.09 29.97 18.95
CA SER A 220 6.66 31.26 19.47
C SER A 220 7.22 32.40 18.64
N GLY A 221 6.33 33.24 18.12
CA GLY A 221 6.69 34.39 17.28
C GLY A 221 6.77 34.08 15.79
N ASP A 222 6.67 32.81 15.39
CA ASP A 222 6.62 32.40 13.99
C ASP A 222 5.18 32.35 13.45
N GLU A 223 5.04 32.48 12.13
CA GLU A 223 3.78 32.35 11.40
C GLU A 223 3.95 31.30 10.30
N LEU A 224 3.20 30.19 10.38
CA LEU A 224 3.05 29.26 9.26
C LEU A 224 2.01 29.81 8.29
N VAL A 225 2.42 30.04 7.06
CA VAL A 225 1.56 30.47 5.97
C VAL A 225 1.29 29.28 5.06
N ILE A 226 0.02 29.03 4.74
CA ILE A 226 -0.41 27.98 3.81
C ILE A 226 -1.14 28.67 2.66
N ASP A 227 -0.51 28.69 1.49
CA ASP A 227 -0.98 29.35 0.28
C ASP A 227 -2.09 28.57 -0.41
N ALA A 228 -2.87 29.25 -1.26
CA ALA A 228 -3.96 28.65 -2.04
C ALA A 228 -3.48 27.42 -2.82
N GLY A 229 -4.33 26.39 -2.92
CA GLY A 229 -4.00 25.15 -3.63
C GLY A 229 -3.08 24.18 -2.86
N ALA A 230 -2.52 24.56 -1.71
CA ALA A 230 -1.69 23.66 -0.93
C ALA A 230 -2.43 22.37 -0.51
N ARG A 231 -1.70 21.25 -0.48
CA ARG A 231 -2.19 19.94 -0.04
C ARG A 231 -1.38 19.49 1.17
N VAL A 232 -2.03 19.32 2.31
CA VAL A 232 -1.39 18.95 3.57
C VAL A 232 -1.99 17.65 4.07
N HIS A 233 -1.15 16.63 4.11
CA HIS A 233 -1.49 15.27 4.47
C HIS A 233 -0.95 14.92 5.85
N PHE A 234 -1.77 14.28 6.66
CA PHE A 234 -1.43 13.86 8.00
C PHE A 234 -1.31 12.34 8.05
N HIS A 235 -0.22 11.84 8.63
CA HIS A 235 -0.15 10.42 8.99
C HIS A 235 -0.97 10.14 10.26
N ALA A 236 -1.18 8.86 10.58
CA ALA A 236 -1.88 8.47 11.80
C ALA A 236 -1.24 9.09 13.06
N ASN A 237 -2.08 9.70 13.92
CA ASN A 237 -1.67 10.41 15.14
C ASN A 237 -0.70 11.59 14.93
N SER A 238 -0.81 12.27 13.78
CA SER A 238 -0.04 13.47 13.45
C SER A 238 -0.89 14.75 13.53
N GLY A 239 -0.25 15.91 13.41
CA GLY A 239 -0.95 17.19 13.39
C GLY A 239 -0.05 18.41 13.26
N LEU A 240 -0.68 19.58 13.14
CA LEU A 240 -0.01 20.87 13.34
C LEU A 240 -0.14 21.28 14.81
N LEU A 241 0.96 21.73 15.41
CA LEU A 241 0.98 22.26 16.77
C LEU A 241 1.41 23.73 16.73
N ILE A 242 0.55 24.64 17.18
CA ILE A 242 0.88 26.07 17.24
C ILE A 242 1.15 26.42 18.70
N THR A 243 2.40 26.76 19.05
CA THR A 243 2.76 27.10 20.44
C THR A 243 2.29 28.51 20.80
N SER A 244 2.43 28.86 22.08
CA SER A 244 2.04 30.18 22.58
C SER A 244 2.79 31.30 21.84
N GLY A 245 2.06 32.20 21.19
CA GLY A 245 2.64 33.30 20.42
C GLY A 245 2.98 32.97 18.96
N GLY A 246 2.90 31.71 18.55
CA GLY A 246 2.92 31.31 17.15
C GLY A 246 1.57 31.55 16.46
N SER A 247 1.54 31.48 15.13
CA SER A 247 0.31 31.67 14.35
C SER A 247 0.25 30.80 13.09
N LEU A 248 -0.98 30.49 12.66
CA LEU A 248 -1.27 29.78 11.42
C LEU A 248 -2.18 30.65 10.55
N LYS A 249 -1.80 30.83 9.30
CA LYS A 249 -2.55 31.58 8.30
C LYS A 249 -2.80 30.73 7.07
N VAL A 250 -4.07 30.49 6.74
CA VAL A 250 -4.49 29.69 5.58
C VAL A 250 -5.15 30.59 4.54
N ASN A 251 -4.52 30.71 3.38
CA ASN A 251 -4.88 31.63 2.28
C ASN A 251 -5.57 30.90 1.11
N GLY A 252 -6.54 30.02 1.39
CA GLY A 252 -7.30 29.34 0.33
C GLY A 252 -8.15 30.28 -0.52
N GLU A 253 -8.38 29.92 -1.78
CA GLU A 253 -9.23 30.64 -2.74
C GLU A 253 -10.35 29.73 -3.29
N PRO A 254 -11.50 30.28 -3.69
CA PRO A 254 -12.57 29.46 -4.30
C PRO A 254 -12.13 28.87 -5.64
N SER A 255 -12.32 27.57 -5.82
CA SER A 255 -12.04 26.91 -7.09
C SER A 255 -13.11 27.14 -8.14
N THR A 256 -12.66 27.05 -9.39
CA THR A 256 -13.52 26.97 -10.57
C THR A 256 -13.95 25.55 -10.86
N ASP A 257 -13.10 24.56 -10.56
CA ASP A 257 -13.41 23.14 -10.68
C ASP A 257 -13.77 22.55 -9.31
N THR A 258 -15.00 22.05 -9.18
CA THR A 258 -15.52 21.50 -7.92
C THR A 258 -15.00 20.10 -7.59
N GLU A 259 -14.32 19.44 -8.52
CA GLU A 259 -13.70 18.13 -8.30
C GLU A 259 -12.20 18.25 -8.00
N VAL A 260 -11.49 19.15 -8.68
CA VAL A 260 -10.03 19.32 -8.51
C VAL A 260 -9.68 20.17 -7.28
N LEU A 261 -10.53 21.15 -6.96
CA LEU A 261 -10.36 22.05 -5.83
C LEU A 261 -9.01 22.81 -5.88
N GLU A 262 -8.64 23.32 -7.05
CA GLU A 262 -7.32 23.90 -7.33
C GLU A 262 -6.93 25.12 -6.47
N GLY A 263 -7.89 25.90 -6.00
CA GLY A 263 -7.69 27.07 -5.15
C GLY A 263 -7.81 26.77 -3.65
N GLU A 264 -8.52 25.71 -3.24
CA GLU A 264 -8.69 25.39 -1.83
C GLU A 264 -7.40 24.81 -1.24
N VAL A 265 -7.18 25.12 0.04
CA VAL A 265 -6.23 24.39 0.87
C VAL A 265 -6.94 23.16 1.42
N ILE A 266 -6.37 21.99 1.20
CA ILE A 266 -6.94 20.72 1.66
C ILE A 266 -6.06 20.13 2.74
N PHE A 267 -6.71 19.80 3.87
CA PHE A 267 -6.14 19.01 4.96
C PHE A 267 -6.84 17.66 4.98
N GLU A 268 -6.09 16.59 4.77
CA GLU A 268 -6.61 15.22 4.77
C GLU A 268 -5.54 14.22 5.24
N GLY A 269 -5.85 12.93 5.23
CA GLY A 269 -4.87 11.92 5.54
C GLY A 269 -3.86 11.67 4.42
N ASP A 270 -2.70 11.11 4.76
CA ASP A 270 -1.72 10.61 3.77
C ASP A 270 -2.15 9.29 3.13
N ARG A 271 -3.18 8.66 3.71
CA ARG A 271 -3.87 7.47 3.23
C ARG A 271 -5.07 7.83 2.38
N LEU A 272 -4.81 8.00 1.08
CA LEU A 272 -5.78 8.47 0.09
C LEU A 272 -6.77 7.40 -0.40
N GLU A 273 -6.80 6.23 0.24
CA GLU A 273 -7.64 5.14 -0.23
C GLU A 273 -9.10 5.31 0.21
N PRO A 274 -10.09 4.88 -0.61
CA PRO A 274 -11.52 5.07 -0.28
C PRO A 274 -11.95 4.43 1.05
N GLY A 275 -11.26 3.38 1.49
CA GLY A 275 -11.54 2.72 2.77
C GLY A 275 -11.12 3.52 4.00
N PHE A 276 -10.28 4.55 3.82
CA PHE A 276 -9.74 5.39 4.88
C PHE A 276 -10.28 6.82 4.87
N ALA A 277 -11.01 7.21 3.82
CA ALA A 277 -11.59 8.54 3.66
C ALA A 277 -12.43 9.04 4.87
N GLU A 278 -13.02 8.12 5.64
CA GLU A 278 -13.87 8.44 6.80
C GLU A 278 -13.27 7.97 8.13
N VAL A 279 -11.98 7.63 8.17
CA VAL A 279 -11.31 7.15 9.39
C VAL A 279 -10.73 8.33 10.16
N PRO A 280 -11.27 8.69 11.34
CA PRO A 280 -10.78 9.85 12.09
C PRO A 280 -9.32 9.66 12.54
N GLY A 281 -8.51 10.69 12.37
CA GLY A 281 -7.10 10.66 12.75
C GLY A 281 -6.24 9.83 11.80
N GLN A 282 -6.78 9.49 10.63
CA GLN A 282 -6.02 9.36 9.40
C GLN A 282 -6.14 10.66 8.64
#